data_AF-A0A4Y6PPS5-F1
#
_entry.id   AF-A0A4Y6PPS5-F1
#
_cell.length_a   1.000
_cell.length_b   1.000
_cell.length_c   1.000
_cell.angle_alpha   90.00
_cell.angle_beta   90.00
_cell.angle_gamma   90.00
#
_symmetry.space_group_name_H-M   'P 1'
#
loop_
_entity.id
_entity.type
_entity.pdbx_description
1 polymer ?
#
loop_
_entity_poly.entity_id
_entity_poly.type
_entity_poly.pdbx_seq_one_letter_code
_entity_poly.pdbx_strand_id
1 'polypeptide(L)'
;MKKRRTRALFLSVVALTWLWSASVSAQELDLEDHSACSYPDGFPKLPEADWRHSRSELIADVGEPWHFARDAVTVTNSGVELQAKFTYGDVSKDMEDEKVRVLLQTCDGWQKLGEALTDDDGWMQLDYTGALEPGVYRVLFQQVADGTYATSKLWVVPKGTKVAIFDIDGTLTTGDEEIFAEVTDDIVDVGDYVPEAYPGGKEISKYYAQRGYLLVYLTGRPYWLAQHSRNWLVDEGMADGVLRLTTTHSDSWPSDSAVGEFKLAELRLLQAAGLSVDVAHGNATTDISAYIGAGVPKEQIWIIGPHAGEQGTQKVKKGWDATLDALQSQQPTADR
;
A
#
# COMPACT_ATOMS: atom_id res chain seq x y z
N MET A 1 -57.31 56.94 19.07
CA MET A 1 -56.91 58.26 18.49
C MET A 1 -55.39 58.36 18.62
N LYS A 2 -54.62 58.25 17.52
CA LYS A 2 -54.02 59.35 16.73
C LYS A 2 -53.08 60.23 17.60
N LYS A 3 -51.82 60.53 17.27
CA LYS A 3 -51.04 60.44 16.01
C LYS A 3 -49.58 60.89 16.24
N ARG A 4 -48.67 60.32 15.44
CA ARG A 4 -47.48 60.91 14.73
C ARG A 4 -46.26 61.36 15.56
N ARG A 5 -45.06 60.77 15.37
CA ARG A 5 -44.11 60.70 14.21
C ARG A 5 -43.21 61.95 14.11
N THR A 6 -41.88 61.75 14.04
CA THR A 6 -40.88 62.23 13.01
C THR A 6 -39.49 61.62 13.39
N ARG A 7 -38.94 60.62 12.67
CA ARG A 7 -37.81 60.63 11.66
C ARG A 7 -36.49 61.27 12.15
N ALA A 8 -35.26 60.80 11.86
CA ALA A 8 -34.65 59.67 11.15
C ALA A 8 -33.11 59.75 11.34
N LEU A 9 -32.34 58.65 11.29
CA LEU A 9 -31.26 58.38 10.30
C LEU A 9 -30.48 57.09 10.63
N PHE A 10 -30.00 56.44 9.56
CA PHE A 10 -29.22 55.21 9.47
C PHE A 10 -27.84 55.28 10.13
N LEU A 11 -27.31 54.14 10.61
CA LEU A 11 -26.06 53.55 10.13
C LEU A 11 -25.94 52.08 10.59
N SER A 12 -25.69 51.18 9.63
CA SER A 12 -25.35 49.77 9.85
C SER A 12 -23.91 49.62 10.30
N VAL A 13 -23.64 48.80 11.33
CA VAL A 13 -22.43 47.95 11.40
C VAL A 13 -22.81 46.69 12.17
N VAL A 14 -22.79 45.56 11.47
CA VAL A 14 -22.81 44.20 12.05
C VAL A 14 -21.36 43.87 12.42
N ALA A 15 -21.11 43.50 13.67
CA ALA A 15 -19.84 42.92 14.09
C ALA A 15 -20.10 41.47 14.54
N LEU A 16 -19.75 40.55 13.63
CA LEU A 16 -19.64 39.12 13.83
C LEU A 16 -18.58 38.81 14.89
N THR A 17 -18.93 38.06 15.94
CA THR A 17 -17.96 37.37 16.79
C THR A 17 -17.86 35.91 16.34
N TRP A 18 -16.66 35.52 15.94
CA TRP A 18 -16.29 34.20 15.43
C TRP A 18 -16.25 33.16 16.57
N LEU A 19 -17.03 32.09 16.42
CA LEU A 19 -16.85 30.83 17.13
C LEU A 19 -16.01 29.92 16.21
N TRP A 20 -14.83 29.53 16.66
CA TRP A 20 -14.04 28.48 16.02
C TRP A 20 -14.66 27.12 16.36
N SER A 21 -15.39 26.55 15.41
CA SER A 21 -15.62 25.10 15.33
C SER A 21 -14.64 24.55 14.31
N ALA A 22 -13.63 23.82 14.77
CA ALA A 22 -12.77 23.04 13.87
C ALA A 22 -13.54 21.80 13.43
N SER A 23 -14.36 21.95 12.39
CA SER A 23 -14.90 20.84 11.62
C SER A 23 -13.78 20.35 10.69
N VAL A 24 -13.13 19.25 11.05
CA VAL A 24 -12.29 18.51 10.09
C VAL A 24 -13.25 17.85 9.11
N SER A 25 -13.44 18.49 7.95
CA SER A 25 -14.10 17.87 6.81
C SER A 25 -13.16 16.79 6.27
N ALA A 26 -13.55 15.53 6.38
CA ALA A 26 -12.89 14.45 5.65
C ALA A 26 -13.06 14.74 4.15
N GLN A 27 -11.98 15.13 3.48
CA GLN A 27 -11.94 15.18 2.03
C GLN A 27 -11.86 13.74 1.51
N GLU A 28 -12.72 13.46 0.55
CA GLU A 28 -12.87 12.23 -0.19
C GLU A 28 -11.55 11.89 -0.91
N LEU A 29 -11.04 10.69 -0.70
CA LEU A 29 -9.75 10.23 -1.24
C LEU A 29 -10.02 9.37 -2.49
N ASP A 30 -10.01 9.97 -3.69
CA ASP A 30 -10.23 9.31 -5.00
C ASP A 30 -8.94 9.25 -5.85
N LEU A 31 -8.53 8.11 -6.38
CA LEU A 31 -7.12 7.78 -6.70
C LEU A 31 -6.50 8.33 -7.98
N GLU A 32 -7.28 8.96 -8.86
CA GLU A 32 -6.72 9.91 -9.85
C GLU A 32 -6.39 11.29 -9.22
N ASP A 33 -6.77 11.50 -7.95
CA ASP A 33 -6.66 12.74 -7.15
C ASP A 33 -5.66 12.61 -5.96
N HIS A 34 -4.92 11.50 -5.81
CA HIS A 34 -3.94 11.32 -4.70
C HIS A 34 -2.51 11.74 -5.03
N SER A 35 -2.24 12.08 -6.29
CA SER A 35 -1.05 12.83 -6.62
C SER A 35 -1.25 14.25 -6.09
N ALA A 36 -0.25 14.84 -5.42
CA ALA A 36 -0.31 16.27 -5.05
C ALA A 36 -0.53 17.20 -6.28
N CYS A 37 -0.38 16.67 -7.49
CA CYS A 37 -0.38 17.34 -8.78
C CYS A 37 -0.31 16.33 -9.94
N SER A 38 -0.67 16.75 -11.16
CA SER A 38 -0.42 15.95 -12.37
C SER A 38 1.09 15.71 -12.55
N TYR A 39 1.48 14.44 -12.61
CA TYR A 39 2.86 14.04 -12.82
C TYR A 39 3.23 14.10 -14.31
N PRO A 40 4.40 14.64 -14.69
CA PRO A 40 4.84 14.62 -16.08
C PRO A 40 5.04 13.18 -16.58
N ASP A 41 4.65 12.92 -17.83
CA ASP A 41 4.80 11.60 -18.46
C ASP A 41 6.28 11.24 -18.67
N GLY A 42 6.58 9.95 -18.51
CA GLY A 42 7.89 9.36 -18.82
C GLY A 42 8.89 9.34 -17.66
N PHE A 43 9.84 8.42 -17.77
CA PHE A 43 10.95 8.27 -16.83
C PHE A 43 12.16 9.11 -17.24
N PRO A 44 12.94 9.61 -16.28
CA PRO A 44 14.08 10.45 -16.60
C PRO A 44 15.16 9.61 -17.28
N LYS A 45 15.65 10.07 -18.45
CA LYS A 45 16.87 9.53 -19.06
C LYS A 45 18.07 10.17 -18.37
N LEU A 46 18.70 9.44 -17.46
CA LEU A 46 19.84 9.91 -16.71
C LEU A 46 21.13 9.26 -17.22
N PRO A 47 22.30 9.90 -17.04
CA PRO A 47 23.57 9.29 -17.42
C PRO A 47 23.80 7.99 -16.67
N GLU A 48 24.20 6.99 -17.45
CA GLU A 48 24.72 5.70 -17.00
C GLU A 48 26.19 5.84 -16.58
N ALA A 49 26.68 4.89 -15.78
CA ALA A 49 28.08 4.75 -15.42
C ALA A 49 28.52 3.29 -15.57
N ASP A 50 29.81 2.99 -15.44
CA ASP A 50 30.26 1.61 -15.54
C ASP A 50 29.76 0.76 -14.36
N TRP A 51 29.49 -0.53 -14.62
CA TRP A 51 29.28 -1.55 -13.60
C TRP A 51 30.45 -1.58 -12.61
N ARG A 52 30.16 -1.82 -11.33
CA ARG A 52 31.22 -1.94 -10.32
C ARG A 52 31.95 -3.26 -10.41
N HIS A 53 31.25 -4.31 -10.85
CA HIS A 53 31.81 -5.63 -11.08
C HIS A 53 31.58 -6.11 -12.51
N SER A 54 32.64 -6.55 -13.19
CA SER A 54 32.52 -7.13 -14.56
C SER A 54 31.66 -8.41 -14.60
N ARG A 55 31.47 -9.08 -13.46
CA ARG A 55 30.53 -10.20 -13.34
C ARG A 55 29.08 -9.73 -13.45
N SER A 56 28.76 -8.59 -12.83
CA SER A 56 27.44 -7.96 -12.92
C SER A 56 27.11 -7.58 -14.36
N GLU A 57 28.07 -6.98 -15.06
CA GLU A 57 27.95 -6.67 -16.49
C GLU A 57 27.63 -7.92 -17.31
N LEU A 58 28.38 -9.02 -17.14
CA LEU A 58 28.11 -10.27 -17.84
C LEU A 58 26.74 -10.87 -17.51
N ILE A 59 26.28 -10.77 -16.26
CA ILE A 59 24.97 -11.25 -15.84
C ILE A 59 23.86 -10.42 -16.53
N ALA A 60 24.00 -9.09 -16.52
CA ALA A 60 23.04 -8.18 -17.13
C ALA A 60 22.99 -8.31 -18.67
N ASP A 61 24.12 -8.61 -19.31
CA ASP A 61 24.21 -8.80 -20.76
C ASP A 61 23.44 -10.05 -21.25
N VAL A 62 23.24 -11.05 -20.40
CA VAL A 62 22.63 -12.35 -20.77
C VAL A 62 21.30 -12.62 -20.08
N GLY A 63 20.91 -11.79 -19.11
CA GLY A 63 19.71 -11.98 -18.30
C GLY A 63 18.78 -10.78 -18.38
N GLU A 64 17.47 -11.03 -18.46
CA GLU A 64 16.47 -9.98 -18.40
C GLU A 64 16.37 -9.39 -16.98
N PRO A 65 16.16 -8.07 -16.82
CA PRO A 65 16.02 -7.44 -15.52
C PRO A 65 14.72 -7.88 -14.82
N TRP A 66 14.81 -8.30 -13.56
CA TRP A 66 13.66 -8.70 -12.75
C TRP A 66 13.66 -8.01 -11.38
N HIS A 67 13.54 -6.69 -11.40
CA HIS A 67 13.67 -5.89 -10.19
C HIS A 67 12.35 -5.78 -9.41
N PHE A 68 12.47 -5.58 -8.10
CA PHE A 68 11.35 -5.34 -7.19
C PHE A 68 11.59 -4.06 -6.39
N ALA A 69 10.53 -3.29 -6.14
CA ALA A 69 10.57 -2.17 -5.21
C ALA A 69 9.40 -2.24 -4.23
N ARG A 70 9.70 -2.09 -2.95
CA ARG A 70 8.71 -2.13 -1.87
C ARG A 70 7.99 -0.78 -1.80
N ASP A 71 6.66 -0.81 -1.68
CA ASP A 71 5.92 0.42 -1.36
C ASP A 71 6.37 0.95 0.00
N ALA A 72 6.43 2.26 0.14
CA ALA A 72 6.79 2.90 1.38
C ALA A 72 5.59 3.64 1.96
N VAL A 73 5.49 3.69 3.28
CA VAL A 73 4.51 4.51 3.98
C VAL A 73 5.20 5.23 5.11
N THR A 74 4.91 6.51 5.26
CA THR A 74 5.38 7.32 6.37
C THR A 74 4.32 8.34 6.75
N VAL A 75 4.53 8.98 7.90
CA VAL A 75 3.70 10.10 8.32
C VAL A 75 4.39 11.43 8.00
N THR A 76 3.61 12.50 7.85
CA THR A 76 4.15 13.85 7.63
C THR A 76 5.27 14.19 8.62
N ASN A 77 6.36 14.77 8.11
CA ASN A 77 7.55 15.16 8.87
C ASN A 77 8.33 14.01 9.55
N SER A 78 8.15 12.77 9.07
CA SER A 78 8.97 11.62 9.46
C SER A 78 9.85 11.15 8.31
N GLY A 79 10.96 10.50 8.65
CA GLY A 79 11.78 9.80 7.68
C GLY A 79 11.07 8.56 7.15
N VAL A 80 11.59 8.02 6.05
CA VAL A 80 11.13 6.77 5.45
C VAL A 80 12.30 6.01 4.85
N GLU A 81 12.32 4.71 5.06
CA GLU A 81 13.27 3.81 4.41
C GLU A 81 12.67 3.35 3.08
N LEU A 82 13.43 3.55 2.00
CA LEU A 82 13.09 3.14 0.64
C LEU A 82 13.91 1.90 0.29
N GLN A 83 13.25 0.86 -0.22
CA GLN A 83 13.89 -0.42 -0.48
C GLN A 83 13.54 -0.96 -1.87
N ALA A 84 14.55 -1.53 -2.54
CA ALA A 84 14.38 -2.24 -3.80
C ALA A 84 15.39 -3.38 -3.92
N LYS A 85 15.02 -4.45 -4.62
CA LYS A 85 15.88 -5.59 -4.95
C LYS A 85 16.17 -5.60 -6.43
N PHE A 86 17.45 -5.75 -6.79
CA PHE A 86 17.90 -5.80 -8.18
C PHE A 86 18.47 -7.17 -8.51
N THR A 87 17.78 -7.88 -9.39
CA THR A 87 18.19 -9.19 -9.90
C THR A 87 18.02 -9.27 -11.43
N TYR A 88 18.73 -10.23 -12.04
CA TYR A 88 18.70 -10.48 -13.48
C TYR A 88 18.63 -11.98 -13.81
N GLY A 89 17.99 -12.27 -14.94
CA GLY A 89 17.85 -13.62 -15.51
C GLY A 89 16.83 -14.50 -14.79
N ASP A 90 16.54 -15.66 -15.39
CA ASP A 90 15.47 -16.58 -14.99
C ASP A 90 15.68 -17.21 -13.60
N VAL A 91 16.90 -17.17 -13.07
CA VAL A 91 17.23 -17.63 -11.71
C VAL A 91 17.27 -16.48 -10.70
N SER A 92 16.80 -15.29 -11.09
CA SER A 92 16.76 -14.08 -10.26
C SER A 92 18.11 -13.81 -9.57
N LYS A 93 19.20 -13.75 -10.34
CA LYS A 93 20.54 -13.59 -9.77
C LYS A 93 20.70 -12.21 -9.14
N ASP A 94 21.03 -12.18 -7.85
CA ASP A 94 21.28 -10.94 -7.10
C ASP A 94 22.48 -10.17 -7.64
N MET A 95 22.28 -8.86 -7.79
CA MET A 95 23.33 -7.90 -8.13
C MET A 95 23.92 -7.36 -6.85
N GLU A 96 25.15 -7.74 -6.56
CA GLU A 96 25.83 -7.45 -5.29
C GLU A 96 26.73 -6.23 -5.46
N ASP A 97 26.75 -5.33 -4.47
CA ASP A 97 27.59 -4.12 -4.47
C ASP A 97 27.35 -3.18 -5.67
N GLU A 98 26.20 -3.23 -6.32
CA GLU A 98 25.89 -2.38 -7.48
C GLU A 98 25.11 -1.13 -7.11
N LYS A 99 25.28 -0.06 -7.90
CA LYS A 99 24.79 1.27 -7.52
C LYS A 99 23.38 1.52 -8.05
N VAL A 100 22.45 1.74 -7.13
CA VAL A 100 21.07 2.13 -7.45
C VAL A 100 20.85 3.60 -7.12
N ARG A 101 20.28 4.34 -8.07
CA ARG A 101 19.83 5.72 -7.89
C ARG A 101 18.35 5.76 -7.58
N VAL A 102 17.97 6.54 -6.57
CA VAL A 102 16.56 6.71 -6.18
C VAL A 102 16.07 8.09 -6.57
N LEU A 103 14.93 8.13 -7.25
CA LEU A 103 14.25 9.35 -7.69
C LEU A 103 12.81 9.37 -7.20
N LEU A 104 12.36 10.56 -6.82
CA LEU A 104 10.97 10.84 -6.43
C LEU A 104 10.31 11.69 -7.51
N GLN A 105 9.13 11.29 -7.95
CA GLN A 105 8.32 12.13 -8.81
C GLN A 105 7.54 13.13 -7.96
N THR A 106 7.80 14.42 -8.19
CA THR A 106 7.12 15.54 -7.55
C THR A 106 6.40 16.40 -8.60
N CYS A 107 5.71 17.44 -8.17
CA CYS A 107 5.06 18.41 -9.07
C CYS A 107 6.04 19.15 -9.97
N ASP A 108 7.29 19.30 -9.52
CA ASP A 108 8.35 19.94 -10.27
C ASP A 108 9.12 18.95 -11.17
N GLY A 109 8.67 17.70 -11.21
CA GLY A 109 9.30 16.60 -11.95
C GLY A 109 10.10 15.65 -11.06
N TRP A 110 11.02 14.92 -11.69
CA TRP A 110 11.84 13.91 -11.03
C TRP A 110 12.98 14.54 -10.22
N GLN A 111 12.97 14.32 -8.91
CA GLN A 111 14.02 14.75 -7.99
C GLN A 111 14.86 13.54 -7.55
N LYS A 112 16.19 13.64 -7.68
CA LYS A 112 17.10 12.62 -7.11
C LYS A 112 17.08 12.71 -5.59
N LEU A 113 16.75 11.60 -4.93
CA LEU A 113 16.82 11.49 -3.46
C LEU A 113 18.21 11.06 -3.00
N GLY A 114 18.84 10.14 -3.73
CA GLY A 114 20.13 9.59 -3.35
C GLY A 114 20.60 8.46 -4.26
N GLU A 115 21.69 7.82 -3.85
CA GLU A 115 22.21 6.57 -4.41
C GLU A 115 22.60 5.67 -3.24
N ALA A 116 22.37 4.36 -3.37
CA ALA A 116 22.84 3.35 -2.43
C ALA A 116 23.42 2.15 -3.19
N LEU A 117 24.16 1.32 -2.49
CA LEU A 117 24.63 0.04 -3.02
C LEU A 117 23.62 -1.05 -2.69
N THR A 118 23.49 -2.04 -3.56
CA THR A 118 22.85 -3.30 -3.24
C THR A 118 23.75 -4.14 -2.34
N ASP A 119 23.15 -4.91 -1.45
CA ASP A 119 23.84 -5.84 -0.55
C ASP A 119 24.05 -7.23 -1.19
N ASP A 120 24.49 -8.19 -0.38
CA ASP A 120 24.76 -9.58 -0.80
C ASP A 120 23.51 -10.33 -1.29
N ASP A 121 22.31 -9.82 -0.97
CA ASP A 121 21.02 -10.32 -1.45
C ASP A 121 20.38 -9.31 -2.42
N GLY A 122 21.19 -8.48 -3.10
CA GLY A 122 20.69 -7.57 -4.14
C GLY A 122 19.75 -6.47 -3.66
N TRP A 123 19.57 -6.30 -2.34
CA TRP A 123 18.72 -5.26 -1.75
C TRP A 123 19.50 -3.98 -1.59
N MET A 124 18.91 -2.88 -2.03
CA MET A 124 19.34 -1.55 -1.67
C MET A 124 18.36 -0.94 -0.67
N GLN A 125 18.90 -0.10 0.22
CA GLN A 125 18.13 0.66 1.19
C GLN A 125 18.59 2.11 1.19
N LEU A 126 17.64 3.04 1.25
CA LEU A 126 17.92 4.47 1.35
C LEU A 126 16.97 5.13 2.36
N ASP A 127 17.53 5.66 3.44
CA ASP A 127 16.81 6.54 4.36
C ASP A 127 16.61 7.92 3.75
N TYR A 128 15.34 8.31 3.59
CA TYR A 128 14.96 9.64 3.16
C TYR A 128 14.30 10.41 4.31
N THR A 129 14.80 11.61 4.61
CA THR A 129 14.33 12.45 5.72
C THR A 129 13.77 13.80 5.26
N GLY A 130 13.59 13.98 3.95
CA GLY A 130 13.02 15.22 3.43
C GLY A 130 11.55 15.36 3.77
N ALA A 131 11.12 16.59 4.04
CA ALA A 131 9.71 16.89 4.32
C ALA A 131 8.88 16.74 3.03
N LEU A 132 7.90 15.85 3.07
CA LEU A 132 6.89 15.69 2.05
C LEU A 132 5.53 16.04 2.63
N GLU A 133 4.72 16.71 1.83
CA GLU A 133 3.31 16.94 2.14
C GLU A 133 2.52 15.62 2.06
N PRO A 134 1.34 15.55 2.67
CA PRO A 134 0.45 14.41 2.47
C PRO A 134 0.20 14.15 0.97
N GLY A 135 0.27 12.89 0.57
CA GLY A 135 0.05 12.48 -0.81
C GLY A 135 0.72 11.16 -1.17
N VAL A 136 0.51 10.73 -2.40
CA VAL A 136 1.10 9.52 -2.96
C VAL A 136 2.09 9.89 -4.05
N TYR A 137 3.35 9.52 -3.82
CA TYR A 137 4.46 9.82 -4.71
C TYR A 137 4.93 8.57 -5.44
N ARG A 138 5.37 8.73 -6.68
CA ARG A 138 6.05 7.65 -7.42
C ARG A 138 7.54 7.69 -7.11
N VAL A 139 8.09 6.54 -6.76
CA VAL A 139 9.53 6.37 -6.54
C VAL A 139 10.08 5.49 -7.65
N LEU A 140 11.19 5.91 -8.25
CA LEU A 140 11.92 5.14 -9.24
C LEU A 140 13.29 4.78 -8.67
N PHE A 141 13.62 3.50 -8.75
CA PHE A 141 14.92 2.94 -8.39
C PHE A 141 15.58 2.53 -9.69
N GLN A 142 16.68 3.19 -10.07
CA GLN A 142 17.37 2.95 -11.33
C GLN A 142 18.73 2.30 -11.06
N GLN A 143 19.01 1.19 -11.74
CA GLN A 143 20.37 0.68 -11.85
C GLN A 143 21.21 1.70 -12.63
N VAL A 144 22.27 2.21 -12.01
CA VAL A 144 23.07 3.29 -12.62
C VAL A 144 23.85 2.79 -13.83
N ALA A 145 24.10 1.48 -13.93
CA ALA A 145 24.96 0.93 -14.97
C ALA A 145 24.29 0.74 -16.33
N ASP A 146 23.02 0.32 -16.36
CA ASP A 146 22.30 -0.01 -17.60
C ASP A 146 20.94 0.69 -17.73
N GLY A 147 20.58 1.52 -16.74
CA GLY A 147 19.35 2.32 -16.74
C GLY A 147 18.06 1.54 -16.48
N THR A 148 18.12 0.22 -16.26
CA THR A 148 16.98 -0.62 -15.84
C THR A 148 16.45 -0.17 -14.47
N TYR A 149 15.19 -0.47 -14.16
CA TYR A 149 14.56 0.12 -12.98
C TYR A 149 13.41 -0.70 -12.39
N ALA A 150 13.10 -0.41 -11.13
CA ALA A 150 11.86 -0.77 -10.46
C ALA A 150 11.12 0.51 -10.02
N THR A 151 9.81 0.41 -9.82
CA THR A 151 9.00 1.52 -9.29
C THR A 151 8.16 1.08 -8.10
N SER A 152 7.95 2.01 -7.17
CA SER A 152 7.03 1.84 -6.04
C SER A 152 6.27 3.13 -5.74
N LYS A 153 5.33 3.06 -4.80
CA LYS A 153 4.62 4.21 -4.25
C LYS A 153 5.12 4.55 -2.86
N LEU A 154 5.31 5.83 -2.59
CA LEU A 154 5.53 6.38 -1.25
C LEU A 154 4.27 7.11 -0.80
N TRP A 155 3.62 6.57 0.23
CA TRP A 155 2.44 7.13 0.85
C TRP A 155 2.85 7.99 2.04
N VAL A 156 2.57 9.29 1.97
CA VAL A 156 2.78 10.22 3.07
C VAL A 156 1.42 10.60 3.62
N VAL A 157 1.13 10.22 4.86
CA VAL A 157 -0.21 10.40 5.46
C VAL A 157 -0.13 11.12 6.80
N PRO A 158 -1.22 11.73 7.30
CA PRO A 158 -1.24 12.27 8.66
C PRO A 158 -0.97 11.19 9.71
N LYS A 159 -0.30 11.55 10.81
CA LYS A 159 -0.15 10.65 11.97
C LYS A 159 -1.52 10.26 12.54
N GLY A 160 -1.69 8.99 12.89
CA GLY A 160 -2.95 8.43 13.36
C GLY A 160 -3.95 8.09 12.24
N THR A 161 -3.53 8.15 10.97
CA THR A 161 -4.35 7.67 9.85
C THR A 161 -4.76 6.23 10.09
N LYS A 162 -6.06 5.96 9.94
CA LYS A 162 -6.65 4.64 10.12
C LYS A 162 -6.28 3.76 8.94
N VAL A 163 -5.99 2.50 9.22
CA VAL A 163 -5.56 1.52 8.23
C VAL A 163 -6.57 0.39 8.18
N ALA A 164 -6.96 0.03 6.95
CA ALA A 164 -7.73 -1.17 6.66
C ALA A 164 -6.81 -2.19 5.98
N ILE A 165 -6.61 -3.32 6.65
CA ILE A 165 -5.78 -4.42 6.14
C ILE A 165 -6.65 -5.36 5.33
N PHE A 166 -6.14 -5.78 4.17
CA PHE A 166 -6.71 -6.83 3.36
C PHE A 166 -5.62 -7.85 3.05
N ASP A 167 -5.78 -9.08 3.53
CA ASP A 167 -5.13 -10.19 2.86
C ASP A 167 -5.68 -10.37 1.42
N ILE A 168 -4.90 -10.96 0.53
CA ILE A 168 -5.29 -11.17 -0.87
C ILE A 168 -5.80 -12.60 -1.07
N ASP A 169 -4.96 -13.58 -0.76
CA ASP A 169 -5.11 -14.96 -1.20
C ASP A 169 -6.13 -15.75 -0.36
N GLY A 170 -7.26 -16.08 -0.96
CA GLY A 170 -8.40 -16.70 -0.29
C GLY A 170 -9.24 -15.72 0.54
N THR A 171 -8.83 -14.44 0.56
CA THR A 171 -9.53 -13.33 1.23
C THR A 171 -10.25 -12.43 0.20
N LEU A 172 -9.49 -11.85 -0.73
CA LEU A 172 -10.05 -11.11 -1.86
C LEU A 172 -10.21 -12.01 -3.10
N THR A 173 -9.33 -13.01 -3.26
CA THR A 173 -9.46 -14.07 -4.28
C THR A 173 -10.23 -15.26 -3.73
N THR A 174 -10.89 -16.02 -4.60
CA THR A 174 -11.54 -17.29 -4.25
C THR A 174 -10.60 -18.49 -4.22
N GLY A 175 -9.43 -18.37 -4.86
CA GLY A 175 -8.37 -19.37 -4.86
C GLY A 175 -7.42 -19.23 -3.67
N ASP A 176 -6.87 -20.37 -3.22
CA ASP A 176 -5.96 -20.49 -2.09
C ASP A 176 -4.50 -20.12 -2.45
N GLU A 177 -3.68 -19.82 -1.44
CA GLU A 177 -2.24 -19.52 -1.58
C GLU A 177 -1.45 -20.64 -2.31
N GLU A 178 -1.93 -21.89 -2.23
CA GLU A 178 -1.30 -23.09 -2.80
C GLU A 178 -1.13 -23.00 -4.32
N ILE A 179 -2.04 -22.30 -5.03
CA ILE A 179 -1.96 -22.13 -6.49
C ILE A 179 -0.70 -21.34 -6.89
N PHE A 180 -0.28 -20.37 -6.08
CA PHE A 180 0.93 -19.58 -6.36
C PHE A 180 2.20 -20.25 -5.85
N ALA A 181 2.09 -21.17 -4.88
CA ALA A 181 3.19 -22.01 -4.42
C ALA A 181 3.53 -23.12 -5.43
N GLU A 182 2.56 -23.68 -6.15
CA GLU A 182 2.81 -24.68 -7.21
C GLU A 182 3.55 -24.08 -8.42
N VAL A 183 3.48 -22.76 -8.62
CA VAL A 183 4.16 -22.02 -9.70
C VAL A 183 5.69 -21.90 -9.47
N THR A 184 6.23 -22.33 -8.32
CA THR A 184 7.67 -22.24 -8.04
C THR A 184 8.53 -23.28 -8.79
N ASP A 185 7.94 -24.40 -9.25
CA ASP A 185 8.70 -25.44 -9.96
C ASP A 185 8.94 -25.10 -11.45
N ASP A 186 8.08 -24.25 -12.04
CA ASP A 186 8.23 -23.74 -13.41
C ASP A 186 8.26 -22.20 -13.37
N ILE A 187 9.42 -21.62 -13.04
CA ILE A 187 9.70 -20.16 -13.00
C ILE A 187 9.39 -19.46 -14.35
N VAL A 188 9.03 -20.20 -15.39
CA VAL A 188 8.76 -19.75 -16.75
C VAL A 188 7.26 -19.63 -17.07
N ASP A 189 6.36 -20.15 -16.23
CA ASP A 189 4.92 -20.18 -16.54
C ASP A 189 4.10 -19.88 -15.27
N VAL A 190 4.13 -18.62 -14.82
CA VAL A 190 2.99 -18.08 -14.05
C VAL A 190 1.81 -18.10 -15.02
N GLY A 191 1.19 -19.28 -15.14
CA GLY A 191 0.25 -19.57 -16.21
C GLY A 191 -0.89 -18.56 -16.26
N ASP A 192 -1.68 -18.63 -17.32
CA ASP A 192 -2.87 -17.81 -17.60
C ASP A 192 -3.97 -17.83 -16.50
N TYR A 193 -3.69 -18.39 -15.32
CA TYR A 193 -4.57 -18.38 -14.17
C TYR A 193 -4.68 -16.98 -13.57
N VAL A 194 -5.79 -16.32 -13.88
CA VAL A 194 -6.24 -15.11 -13.21
C VAL A 194 -7.19 -15.52 -12.07
N PRO A 195 -6.84 -15.29 -10.80
CA PRO A 195 -7.71 -15.67 -9.69
C PRO A 195 -9.01 -14.86 -9.72
N GLU A 196 -10.14 -15.51 -9.46
CA GLU A 196 -11.44 -14.87 -9.39
C GLU A 196 -11.60 -14.11 -8.06
N ALA A 197 -12.16 -12.90 -8.10
CA ALA A 197 -12.43 -12.11 -6.90
C ALA A 197 -13.72 -12.57 -6.18
N TYR A 198 -13.73 -12.52 -4.85
CA TYR A 198 -14.98 -12.66 -4.09
C TYR A 198 -15.95 -11.51 -4.39
N PRO A 199 -17.27 -11.76 -4.47
CA PRO A 199 -18.28 -10.70 -4.56
C PRO A 199 -18.13 -9.67 -3.44
N GLY A 200 -18.20 -8.38 -3.80
CA GLY A 200 -18.07 -7.27 -2.87
C GLY A 200 -16.65 -6.85 -2.52
N GLY A 201 -15.60 -7.55 -3.00
CA GLY A 201 -14.20 -7.24 -2.68
C GLY A 201 -13.78 -5.84 -3.12
N LYS A 202 -14.20 -5.45 -4.34
CA LYS A 202 -14.03 -4.09 -4.86
C LYS A 202 -14.78 -3.06 -4.02
N GLU A 203 -16.02 -3.35 -3.69
CA GLU A 203 -16.92 -2.43 -3.00
C GLU A 203 -16.45 -2.17 -1.56
N ILE A 204 -15.96 -3.21 -0.87
CA ILE A 204 -15.44 -3.05 0.50
C ILE A 204 -14.11 -2.29 0.53
N SER A 205 -13.20 -2.49 -0.44
CA SER A 205 -11.98 -1.69 -0.53
C SER A 205 -12.31 -0.20 -0.75
N LYS A 206 -13.22 0.10 -1.68
CA LYS A 206 -13.72 1.46 -1.92
C LYS A 206 -14.44 2.06 -0.72
N TYR A 207 -15.20 1.27 0.02
CA TYR A 207 -15.90 1.73 1.23
C TYR A 207 -14.93 2.34 2.25
N TYR A 208 -13.80 1.68 2.51
CA TYR A 208 -12.78 2.17 3.45
C TYR A 208 -12.00 3.35 2.87
N ALA A 209 -11.60 3.28 1.59
CA ALA A 209 -10.89 4.38 0.94
C ALA A 209 -11.69 5.69 0.98
N GLN A 210 -12.99 5.65 0.65
CA GLN A 210 -13.91 6.81 0.73
C GLN A 210 -14.07 7.39 2.15
N ARG A 211 -13.72 6.61 3.18
CA ARG A 211 -13.75 7.03 4.59
C ARG A 211 -12.39 7.50 5.10
N GLY A 212 -11.41 7.62 4.22
CA GLY A 212 -10.06 8.09 4.52
C GLY A 212 -9.18 7.08 5.24
N TYR A 213 -9.49 5.79 5.11
CA TYR A 213 -8.56 4.74 5.51
C TYR A 213 -7.45 4.62 4.48
N LEU A 214 -6.22 4.44 4.96
CA LEU A 214 -5.15 3.89 4.13
C LEU A 214 -5.42 2.39 3.95
N LEU A 215 -5.49 1.94 2.70
CA LEU A 215 -5.58 0.51 2.41
C LEU A 215 -4.18 -0.09 2.40
N VAL A 216 -4.03 -1.24 3.04
CA VAL A 216 -2.81 -2.07 2.93
C VAL A 216 -3.24 -3.47 2.52
N TYR A 217 -2.78 -3.88 1.35
CA TYR A 217 -2.88 -5.25 0.84
C TYR A 217 -1.67 -6.03 1.33
N LEU A 218 -1.88 -7.03 2.20
CA LEU A 218 -0.84 -7.76 2.91
C LEU A 218 -0.95 -9.25 2.61
N THR A 219 -0.09 -9.76 1.74
CA THR A 219 -0.11 -11.15 1.25
C THR A 219 1.16 -11.91 1.63
N GLY A 220 1.05 -13.23 1.79
CA GLY A 220 2.18 -14.15 1.93
C GLY A 220 2.92 -14.43 0.61
N ARG A 221 2.45 -13.88 -0.52
CA ARG A 221 3.12 -14.04 -1.82
C ARG A 221 4.55 -13.48 -1.77
N PRO A 222 5.50 -14.14 -2.44
CA PRO A 222 6.86 -13.65 -2.62
C PRO A 222 6.93 -12.34 -3.40
N TYR A 223 7.95 -11.52 -3.10
CA TYR A 223 8.19 -10.22 -3.75
C TYR A 223 8.19 -10.27 -5.29
N TRP A 224 8.62 -11.38 -5.90
CA TRP A 224 8.66 -11.50 -7.37
C TRP A 224 7.27 -11.58 -8.02
N LEU A 225 6.21 -11.84 -7.24
CA LEU A 225 4.81 -11.77 -7.69
C LEU A 225 4.18 -10.38 -7.51
N ALA A 226 4.96 -9.36 -7.16
CA ALA A 226 4.44 -8.02 -6.91
C ALA A 226 3.71 -7.42 -8.11
N GLN A 227 4.28 -7.53 -9.32
CA GLN A 227 3.66 -6.96 -10.52
C GLN A 227 2.34 -7.67 -10.87
N HIS A 228 2.32 -9.00 -10.80
CA HIS A 228 1.09 -9.78 -10.99
C HIS A 228 0.01 -9.40 -9.98
N SER A 229 0.39 -9.26 -8.71
CA SER A 229 -0.53 -8.90 -7.63
C SER A 229 -1.08 -7.48 -7.81
N ARG A 230 -0.25 -6.51 -8.23
CA ARG A 230 -0.70 -5.14 -8.54
C ARG A 230 -1.65 -5.11 -9.73
N ASN A 231 -1.31 -5.80 -10.82
CA ASN A 231 -2.15 -5.85 -12.02
C ASN A 231 -3.52 -6.41 -11.68
N TRP A 232 -3.56 -7.52 -10.92
CA TRP A 232 -4.83 -8.10 -10.48
C TRP A 232 -5.69 -7.13 -9.66
N LEU A 233 -5.11 -6.40 -8.69
CA LEU A 233 -5.84 -5.39 -7.92
C LEU A 233 -6.43 -4.28 -8.81
N VAL A 234 -5.68 -3.85 -9.82
CA VAL A 234 -6.12 -2.83 -10.79
C VAL A 234 -7.22 -3.36 -11.71
N ASP A 235 -7.04 -4.56 -12.25
CA ASP A 235 -7.97 -5.19 -13.20
C ASP A 235 -9.33 -5.48 -12.54
N GLU A 236 -9.33 -5.91 -11.28
CA GLU A 236 -10.54 -6.08 -10.46
C GLU A 236 -11.15 -4.73 -10.00
N GLY A 237 -10.43 -3.62 -10.22
CA GLY A 237 -10.87 -2.28 -9.91
C GLY A 237 -10.95 -1.97 -8.42
N MET A 238 -10.11 -2.64 -7.62
CA MET A 238 -9.93 -2.37 -6.19
C MET A 238 -9.49 -0.93 -5.97
N ALA A 239 -9.80 -0.37 -4.80
CA ALA A 239 -9.20 0.90 -4.42
C ALA A 239 -7.68 0.73 -4.24
N ASP A 240 -6.89 1.68 -4.71
CA ASP A 240 -5.44 1.68 -4.57
C ASP A 240 -5.02 1.70 -3.10
N GLY A 241 -3.83 1.18 -2.85
CA GLY A 241 -3.29 1.04 -1.51
C GLY A 241 -1.83 0.62 -1.54
N VAL A 242 -1.30 0.48 -0.35
CA VAL A 242 0.06 -0.05 -0.14
C VAL A 242 0.03 -1.56 -0.36
N LEU A 243 0.94 -2.09 -1.19
CA LEU A 243 1.13 -3.54 -1.31
C LEU A 243 2.30 -4.01 -0.43
N ARG A 244 2.09 -5.09 0.32
CA ARG A 244 3.07 -5.77 1.16
C ARG A 244 3.13 -7.25 0.81
N LEU A 245 4.33 -7.70 0.49
CA LEU A 245 4.69 -9.06 0.11
C LEU A 245 5.85 -9.51 1.00
N THR A 246 6.05 -10.82 1.11
CA THR A 246 7.22 -11.38 1.78
C THR A 246 8.49 -10.95 1.04
N THR A 247 9.52 -10.57 1.80
CA THR A 247 10.76 -10.00 1.27
C THR A 247 11.91 -11.02 1.20
N THR A 248 11.76 -12.20 1.79
CA THR A 248 12.70 -13.30 1.63
C THR A 248 12.04 -14.52 0.99
N HIS A 249 12.83 -15.29 0.26
CA HIS A 249 12.38 -16.54 -0.35
C HIS A 249 11.90 -17.54 0.72
N SER A 250 12.56 -17.56 1.89
CA SER A 250 12.20 -18.43 3.02
C SER A 250 10.90 -18.02 3.71
N ASP A 251 10.60 -16.72 3.80
CA ASP A 251 9.34 -16.25 4.39
C ASP A 251 8.13 -16.58 3.51
N SER A 252 8.39 -16.86 2.23
CA SER A 252 7.39 -17.28 1.25
C SER A 252 7.14 -18.80 1.27
N TRP A 253 7.92 -19.55 2.05
CA TRP A 253 7.76 -21.00 2.18
C TRP A 253 6.62 -21.30 3.15
N PRO A 254 5.70 -22.23 2.82
CA PRO A 254 4.48 -22.48 3.58
C PRO A 254 4.77 -23.23 4.88
N SER A 255 5.30 -22.52 5.86
CA SER A 255 5.02 -22.81 7.25
C SER A 255 4.10 -21.71 7.76
N ASP A 256 2.93 -22.09 8.28
CA ASP A 256 1.95 -21.15 8.84
C ASP A 256 2.60 -20.16 9.83
N SER A 257 3.65 -20.57 10.53
CA SER A 257 4.42 -19.71 11.43
C SER A 257 5.13 -18.56 10.72
N ALA A 258 5.79 -18.80 9.58
CA ALA A 258 6.60 -17.77 8.91
C ALA A 258 5.72 -16.66 8.32
N VAL A 259 4.65 -17.02 7.62
CA VAL A 259 3.71 -16.05 7.03
C VAL A 259 3.01 -15.24 8.12
N GLY A 260 2.56 -15.89 9.20
CA GLY A 260 1.94 -15.20 10.33
C GLY A 260 2.90 -14.23 11.04
N GLU A 261 4.16 -14.61 11.23
CA GLU A 261 5.21 -13.76 11.82
C GLU A 261 5.53 -12.56 10.93
N PHE A 262 5.66 -12.77 9.62
CA PHE A 262 5.82 -11.72 8.62
C PHE A 262 4.65 -10.73 8.67
N LYS A 263 3.40 -11.22 8.59
CA LYS A 263 2.20 -10.37 8.64
C LYS A 263 2.18 -9.54 9.92
N LEU A 264 2.48 -10.15 11.07
CA LEU A 264 2.55 -9.44 12.34
C LEU A 264 3.66 -8.37 12.37
N ALA A 265 4.84 -8.66 11.82
CA ALA A 265 5.94 -7.70 11.73
C ALA A 265 5.56 -6.48 10.89
N GLU A 266 4.91 -6.70 9.73
CA GLU A 266 4.43 -5.62 8.87
C GLU A 266 3.41 -4.71 9.56
N LEU A 267 2.44 -5.30 10.27
CA LEU A 267 1.46 -4.51 11.04
C LEU A 267 2.13 -3.66 12.13
N ARG A 268 3.16 -4.19 12.78
CA ARG A 268 3.95 -3.45 13.78
C ARG A 268 4.77 -2.33 13.15
N LEU A 269 5.29 -2.50 11.94
CA LEU A 269 5.96 -1.43 11.20
C LEU A 269 4.99 -0.29 10.89
N LEU A 270 3.76 -0.59 10.47
CA LEU A 270 2.71 0.43 10.26
C LEU A 270 2.41 1.20 11.56
N GLN A 271 2.25 0.49 12.67
CA GLN A 271 2.00 1.10 13.98
C GLN A 271 3.19 1.94 14.46
N ALA A 272 4.42 1.46 14.26
CA ALA A 272 5.64 2.19 14.60
C ALA A 272 5.81 3.47 13.78
N ALA A 273 5.37 3.46 12.51
CA ALA A 273 5.28 4.66 11.67
C ALA A 273 4.22 5.66 12.16
N GLY A 274 3.38 5.28 13.13
CA GLY A 274 2.36 6.14 13.73
C GLY A 274 0.98 6.02 13.09
N LEU A 275 0.71 4.92 12.39
CA LEU A 275 -0.61 4.59 11.83
C LEU A 275 -1.46 3.81 12.84
N SER A 276 -2.78 3.82 12.63
CA SER A 276 -3.74 3.08 13.46
C SER A 276 -4.31 1.90 12.67
N VAL A 277 -3.84 0.69 12.95
CA VAL A 277 -4.39 -0.54 12.34
C VAL A 277 -5.73 -0.85 13.02
N ASP A 278 -6.81 -0.48 12.36
CA ASP A 278 -8.15 -0.42 12.96
C ASP A 278 -9.02 -1.62 12.60
N VAL A 279 -8.87 -2.12 11.38
CA VAL A 279 -9.73 -3.16 10.81
C VAL A 279 -8.92 -4.05 9.87
N ALA A 280 -9.21 -5.34 9.89
CA ALA A 280 -8.47 -6.32 9.12
C ALA A 280 -9.38 -7.40 8.52
N HIS A 281 -9.03 -7.83 7.31
CA HIS A 281 -9.79 -8.80 6.52
C HIS A 281 -8.84 -9.93 6.14
N GLY A 282 -9.25 -11.18 6.39
CA GLY A 282 -8.42 -12.36 6.15
C GLY A 282 -9.24 -13.63 5.94
N ASN A 283 -8.57 -14.77 5.80
CA ASN A 283 -9.19 -16.09 5.65
C ASN A 283 -8.52 -17.17 6.53
N ALA A 284 -7.25 -16.97 6.90
CA ALA A 284 -6.42 -18.00 7.50
C ALA A 284 -6.22 -17.83 9.02
N THR A 285 -5.77 -18.88 9.69
CA THR A 285 -5.40 -18.81 11.11
C THR A 285 -4.16 -17.93 11.36
N THR A 286 -3.30 -17.81 10.36
CA THR A 286 -2.13 -16.93 10.33
C THR A 286 -2.56 -15.46 10.37
N ASP A 287 -3.58 -15.08 9.59
CA ASP A 287 -4.20 -13.76 9.63
C ASP A 287 -4.78 -13.46 11.00
N ILE A 288 -5.59 -14.37 11.55
CA ILE A 288 -6.21 -14.20 12.86
C ILE A 288 -5.14 -13.94 13.92
N SER A 289 -4.08 -14.76 13.91
CA SER A 289 -2.98 -14.67 14.86
C SER A 289 -2.20 -13.35 14.72
N ALA A 290 -1.91 -12.93 13.48
CA ALA A 290 -1.21 -11.67 13.20
C ALA A 290 -2.05 -10.45 13.61
N TYR A 291 -3.34 -10.42 13.24
CA TYR A 291 -4.23 -9.30 13.54
C TYR A 291 -4.48 -9.15 15.04
N ILE A 292 -4.71 -10.26 15.76
CA ILE A 292 -4.82 -10.25 17.22
C ILE A 292 -3.48 -9.86 17.85
N GLY A 293 -2.36 -10.38 17.35
CA GLY A 293 -1.01 -10.08 17.83
C GLY A 293 -0.60 -8.60 17.64
N ALA A 294 -1.17 -7.94 16.63
CA ALA A 294 -1.06 -6.50 16.40
C ALA A 294 -2.05 -5.68 17.24
N GLY A 295 -2.96 -6.32 17.98
CA GLY A 295 -3.91 -5.65 18.86
C GLY A 295 -5.17 -5.12 18.17
N VAL A 296 -5.49 -5.59 16.96
CA VAL A 296 -6.75 -5.24 16.30
C VAL A 296 -7.91 -5.84 17.10
N PRO A 297 -8.95 -5.05 17.45
CA PRO A 297 -10.12 -5.57 18.17
C PRO A 297 -10.80 -6.69 17.37
N LYS A 298 -11.23 -7.77 18.03
CA LYS A 298 -11.78 -8.96 17.35
C LYS A 298 -13.06 -8.66 16.57
N GLU A 299 -13.84 -7.70 17.04
CA GLU A 299 -15.01 -7.11 16.39
C GLU A 299 -14.68 -6.32 15.11
N GLN A 300 -13.40 -6.02 14.87
CA GLN A 300 -12.89 -5.38 13.65
C GLN A 300 -12.02 -6.34 12.81
N ILE A 301 -12.00 -7.63 13.15
CA ILE A 301 -11.31 -8.66 12.36
C ILE A 301 -12.37 -9.49 11.64
N TRP A 302 -12.40 -9.42 10.31
CA TRP A 302 -13.36 -10.10 9.46
C TRP A 302 -12.70 -11.27 8.73
N ILE A 303 -13.16 -12.48 9.02
CA ILE A 303 -12.58 -13.70 8.45
C ILE A 303 -13.59 -14.38 7.53
N ILE A 304 -13.19 -14.64 6.30
CA ILE A 304 -13.96 -15.43 5.31
C ILE A 304 -13.49 -16.89 5.29
N GLY A 305 -14.33 -17.79 4.81
CA GLY A 305 -13.94 -19.18 4.58
C GLY A 305 -13.97 -20.08 5.83
N PRO A 306 -13.16 -21.15 5.86
CA PRO A 306 -13.24 -22.20 6.89
C PRO A 306 -13.03 -21.71 8.32
N HIS A 307 -12.16 -20.72 8.52
CA HIS A 307 -11.80 -20.18 9.85
C HIS A 307 -12.70 -19.02 10.29
N ALA A 308 -13.78 -18.74 9.55
CA ALA A 308 -14.65 -17.61 9.83
C ALA A 308 -15.32 -17.69 11.22
N GLY A 309 -15.01 -16.70 12.07
CA GLY A 309 -15.51 -16.60 13.44
C GLY A 309 -14.63 -17.28 14.49
N GLU A 310 -13.53 -17.92 14.09
CA GLU A 310 -12.57 -18.47 15.03
C GLU A 310 -11.98 -17.39 15.93
N GLN A 311 -11.59 -17.80 17.15
CA GLN A 311 -11.08 -16.93 18.20
C GLN A 311 -11.97 -15.72 18.56
N GLY A 312 -13.24 -15.70 18.13
CA GLY A 312 -14.19 -14.61 18.37
C GLY A 312 -14.14 -13.48 17.35
N THR A 313 -13.56 -13.71 16.17
CA THR A 313 -13.56 -12.78 15.04
C THR A 313 -14.95 -12.66 14.39
N GLN A 314 -15.13 -11.69 13.50
CA GLN A 314 -16.35 -11.54 12.71
C GLN A 314 -16.36 -12.53 11.54
N LYS A 315 -17.51 -13.18 11.33
CA LYS A 315 -17.68 -14.21 10.29
C LYS A 315 -18.18 -13.61 8.98
N VAL A 316 -17.47 -13.89 7.89
CA VAL A 316 -17.87 -13.61 6.51
C VAL A 316 -18.23 -14.93 5.82
N LYS A 317 -19.33 -14.95 5.05
CA LYS A 317 -19.92 -16.22 4.55
C LYS A 317 -19.65 -16.51 3.08
N LYS A 318 -20.02 -15.59 2.19
CA LYS A 318 -20.10 -15.84 0.73
C LYS A 318 -19.38 -14.78 -0.12
N GLY A 319 -18.66 -13.88 0.53
CA GLY A 319 -18.14 -12.64 -0.06
C GLY A 319 -18.39 -11.46 0.87
N TRP A 320 -17.90 -10.30 0.45
CA TRP A 320 -17.83 -9.07 1.23
C TRP A 320 -19.10 -8.23 1.17
N ASP A 321 -20.04 -8.52 0.25
CA ASP A 321 -21.31 -7.80 0.13
C ASP A 321 -22.09 -7.74 1.46
N ALA A 322 -22.22 -8.89 2.13
CA ALA A 322 -22.95 -8.97 3.41
C ALA A 322 -22.20 -8.24 4.54
N THR A 323 -20.87 -8.19 4.49
CA THR A 323 -20.05 -7.41 5.42
C THR A 323 -20.28 -5.93 5.19
N LEU A 324 -20.31 -5.50 3.92
CA LEU A 324 -20.60 -4.12 3.53
C LEU A 324 -21.98 -3.67 4.02
N ASP A 325 -23.02 -4.49 3.82
CA ASP A 325 -24.37 -4.23 4.33
C ASP A 325 -24.37 -4.05 5.86
N ALA A 326 -23.65 -4.92 6.58
CA ALA A 326 -23.52 -4.85 8.03
C ALA A 326 -22.82 -3.54 8.46
N LEU A 327 -21.70 -3.18 7.83
CA LEU A 327 -20.95 -1.96 8.11
C LEU A 327 -21.76 -0.69 7.82
N GLN A 328 -22.56 -0.69 6.75
CA GLN A 328 -23.45 0.42 6.41
C GLN A 328 -24.61 0.54 7.40
N SER A 329 -25.16 -0.58 7.86
CA SER A 329 -26.27 -0.59 8.83
C SER A 329 -25.88 -0.12 10.24
N GLN A 330 -24.61 -0.24 10.60
CA GLN A 330 -24.06 0.24 11.88
C GLN A 330 -23.81 1.75 11.89
N GLN A 331 -23.94 2.44 10.75
CA GLN A 331 -23.81 3.89 10.73
C GLN A 331 -25.07 4.53 11.34
N PRO A 332 -24.93 5.49 12.27
CA PRO A 332 -26.05 6.34 12.66
C PRO A 332 -26.60 6.98 11.39
N THR A 333 -27.91 6.90 11.16
CA THR A 333 -28.56 7.67 10.10
C THR A 333 -28.23 9.14 10.35
N ALA A 334 -27.35 9.72 9.52
CA ALA A 334 -27.19 11.16 9.49
C ALA A 334 -28.57 11.74 9.15
N ASP A 335 -29.13 12.54 10.06
CA ASP A 335 -30.43 13.17 9.86
C ASP A 335 -30.46 13.89 8.50
N ARG A 336 -31.51 13.59 7.73
CA ARG A 336 -31.82 14.18 6.42
C ARG A 336 -32.19 15.65 6.51
#